data_AF-A0A1M5DBP2-F1
#
_entry.id   AF-A0A1M5DBP2-F1
#
_cell.length_a   1.000
_cell.length_b   1.000
_cell.length_c   1.000
_cell.angle_alpha   90.00
_cell.angle_beta   90.00
_cell.angle_gamma   90.00
#
_symmetry.space_group_name_H-M   'P 1'
#
loop_
_entity.id
_entity.type
_entity.pdbx_description
1 polymer ?
#
loop_
_entity_poly.entity_id
_entity_poly.type
_entity_poly.pdbx_seq_one_letter_code
_entity_poly.pdbx_strand_id
1 'polypeptide(L)'
;MLFQFNRYSSLLLIFFVHGLVYALLLLRRGVQQDRGSDKWLAAFLFLCILYITPWMVGFAGWYDNQPYRDILFYTPFQQLLLIGPVVFFYVQSLLNPSFRFSWKNALHLLPAALYLIYSGVMVVTDKWVLDRYFFLASQQDPDFESWYQSLGFLSMSVYLLLSLRYYRLFRKLMVQVVSYADSVRFPWIERFLGAFLLMLLARVLLFGASFVITDDYSNSWWYFLTFALIYYFIAITGYGNTVEVKVGFRSLLLENRVQLYLPAATLDTVEAEVLEIETAAPDARPDPQWDGWQVQIRAAMEKEKMYTDPELSLTALARKLAIPAGQLSRIINSGFGTNFNDFVNGYRVAAVKAMIASGEHKKQTLLGIAFDCGFNSKATFNRAFLKATGLSPKAYIQQLS
;
A
#
# COMPACT_ATOMS: atom_id res chain seq x y z
N MET A 1 26.50 -30.06 12.64
CA MET A 1 25.55 -30.60 13.62
C MET A 1 24.14 -30.33 13.09
N LEU A 2 23.21 -31.27 13.27
CA LEU A 2 21.79 -31.05 13.00
C LEU A 2 21.27 -29.89 13.87
N PHE A 3 20.29 -29.16 13.35
CA PHE A 3 19.63 -28.02 14.02
C PHE A 3 19.29 -28.34 15.49
N GLN A 4 19.90 -27.63 16.45
CA GLN A 4 19.58 -27.82 17.87
C GLN A 4 18.27 -27.14 18.24
N PHE A 5 17.33 -27.91 18.77
CA PHE A 5 16.05 -27.40 19.25
C PHE A 5 16.17 -26.91 20.69
N ASN A 6 15.92 -25.62 20.89
CA ASN A 6 15.77 -25.01 22.21
C ASN A 6 14.68 -23.92 22.16
N ARG A 7 14.42 -23.22 23.27
CA ARG A 7 13.38 -22.19 23.34
C ARG A 7 13.56 -21.07 22.30
N TYR A 8 14.80 -20.71 21.97
CA TYR A 8 15.11 -19.61 21.06
C TYR A 8 14.99 -20.03 19.59
N SER A 9 15.66 -21.13 19.22
CA SER A 9 15.65 -21.64 17.84
C SER A 9 14.28 -22.18 17.43
N SER A 10 13.58 -22.89 18.33
CA SER A 10 12.29 -23.53 18.02
C SER A 10 11.18 -22.50 17.82
N LEU A 11 11.15 -21.42 18.62
CA LEU A 11 10.14 -20.37 18.47
C LEU A 11 10.33 -19.61 17.15
N LEU A 12 11.55 -19.25 16.78
CA LEU A 12 11.83 -18.61 15.49
C LEU A 12 11.56 -19.55 14.31
N LEU A 13 11.81 -20.85 14.46
CA LEU A 13 11.51 -21.86 13.44
C LEU A 13 10.01 -21.90 13.08
N ILE A 14 9.11 -21.74 14.05
CA ILE A 14 7.66 -21.66 13.80
C ILE A 14 7.39 -20.51 12.81
N PHE A 15 7.90 -19.32 13.09
CA PHE A 15 7.69 -18.16 12.22
C PHE A 15 8.38 -18.31 10.87
N PHE A 16 9.57 -18.91 10.82
CA PHE A 16 10.28 -19.22 9.57
C PHE A 16 9.41 -20.10 8.66
N VAL A 17 8.92 -21.23 9.17
CA VAL A 17 8.12 -22.19 8.39
C VAL A 17 6.81 -21.55 7.92
N HIS A 18 6.09 -20.87 8.80
CA HIS A 18 4.84 -20.23 8.41
C HIS A 18 5.06 -19.07 7.44
N GLY A 19 6.12 -18.28 7.64
CA GLY A 19 6.54 -17.25 6.70
C GLY A 19 6.77 -17.83 5.31
N LEU A 20 7.49 -18.96 5.23
CA LEU A 20 7.77 -19.63 3.96
C LEU A 20 6.48 -20.11 3.28
N VAL A 21 5.56 -20.71 4.03
CA VAL A 21 4.25 -21.14 3.51
C VAL A 21 3.48 -19.94 2.92
N TYR A 22 3.33 -18.85 3.66
CA TYR A 22 2.62 -17.67 3.16
C TYR A 22 3.31 -17.00 1.98
N ALA A 23 4.65 -16.91 1.99
CA ALA A 23 5.42 -16.38 0.86
C ALA A 23 5.18 -17.21 -0.41
N LEU A 24 5.21 -18.55 -0.31
CA LEU A 24 4.94 -19.45 -1.43
C LEU A 24 3.49 -19.38 -1.92
N LEU A 25 2.51 -19.31 -0.99
CA LEU A 25 1.09 -19.17 -1.34
C LEU A 25 0.82 -17.84 -2.07
N LEU A 26 1.38 -16.74 -1.57
CA LEU A 26 1.30 -15.42 -2.22
C LEU A 26 1.98 -15.43 -3.58
N LEU A 27 3.18 -16.02 -3.69
CA LEU A 27 3.89 -16.10 -4.96
C LEU A 27 3.10 -16.92 -5.98
N ARG A 28 2.56 -18.07 -5.57
CA ARG A 28 1.69 -18.91 -6.43
C ARG A 28 0.46 -18.14 -6.90
N ARG A 29 -0.26 -17.48 -5.99
CA ARG A 29 -1.43 -16.65 -6.34
C ARG A 29 -1.04 -15.50 -7.27
N GLY A 30 0.06 -14.83 -6.98
CA GLY A 30 0.63 -13.75 -7.78
C GLY A 30 0.95 -14.17 -9.20
N VAL A 31 1.56 -15.34 -9.40
CA VAL A 31 1.86 -15.88 -10.73
C VAL A 31 0.59 -16.33 -11.45
N GLN A 32 -0.32 -17.04 -10.78
CA GLN A 32 -1.53 -17.58 -11.39
C GLN A 32 -2.55 -16.51 -11.81
N GLN A 33 -2.66 -15.43 -11.04
CA GLN A 33 -3.64 -14.35 -11.26
C GLN A 33 -3.01 -13.08 -11.87
N ASP A 34 -1.73 -13.15 -12.28
CA ASP A 34 -0.89 -12.00 -12.66
C ASP A 34 -0.95 -10.80 -11.68
N ARG A 35 -1.00 -11.08 -10.38
CA ARG A 35 -1.07 -10.06 -9.33
C ARG A 35 0.32 -9.64 -8.90
N GLY A 36 0.76 -8.49 -9.39
CA GLY A 36 2.05 -7.89 -9.01
C GLY A 36 2.18 -7.67 -7.50
N SER A 37 1.12 -7.24 -6.82
CA SER A 37 1.15 -6.94 -5.39
C SER A 37 1.44 -8.19 -4.54
N ASP A 38 0.89 -9.34 -4.91
CA ASP A 38 1.16 -10.60 -4.21
C ASP A 38 2.62 -11.05 -4.41
N LYS A 39 3.18 -10.86 -5.62
CA LYS A 39 4.60 -11.14 -5.91
C LYS A 39 5.52 -10.29 -5.03
N TRP A 40 5.24 -8.98 -4.89
CA TRP A 40 6.01 -8.09 -4.03
C TRP A 40 5.85 -8.37 -2.53
N LEU A 41 4.64 -8.73 -2.09
CA LEU A 41 4.42 -9.13 -0.70
C LEU A 41 5.15 -10.44 -0.37
N ALA A 42 5.14 -11.40 -1.30
CA ALA A 42 5.93 -12.63 -1.16
C ALA A 42 7.43 -12.33 -1.06
N ALA A 43 7.94 -11.42 -1.90
CA ALA A 43 9.33 -10.97 -1.81
C ALA A 43 9.64 -10.32 -0.45
N PHE A 44 8.76 -9.44 0.05
CA PHE A 44 8.91 -8.86 1.40
C PHE A 44 8.98 -9.93 2.49
N LEU A 45 8.05 -10.89 2.48
CA LEU A 45 8.06 -11.99 3.45
C LEU A 45 9.33 -12.84 3.35
N PHE A 46 9.81 -13.11 2.13
CA PHE A 46 11.08 -13.81 1.94
C PHE A 46 12.25 -13.05 2.56
N LEU A 47 12.31 -11.73 2.41
CA LEU A 47 13.34 -10.91 3.07
C LEU A 47 13.22 -10.94 4.60
N CYS A 48 12.00 -10.94 5.16
CA CYS A 48 11.79 -11.11 6.60
C CYS A 48 12.26 -12.48 7.11
N ILE A 49 12.04 -13.54 6.33
CA ILE A 49 12.50 -14.90 6.64
C ILE A 49 14.04 -14.94 6.66
N LEU A 50 14.68 -14.38 5.63
CA LEU A 50 16.13 -14.28 5.60
C LEU A 50 16.65 -13.46 6.79
N TYR A 51 16.00 -12.36 7.13
CA TYR A 51 16.38 -11.49 8.25
C TYR A 51 16.41 -12.20 9.62
N ILE A 52 15.46 -13.10 9.90
CA ILE A 52 15.44 -13.87 11.16
C ILE A 52 16.32 -15.14 11.12
N THR A 53 16.77 -15.55 9.93
CA THR A 53 17.46 -16.84 9.74
C THR A 53 18.75 -16.94 10.55
N PRO A 54 19.68 -15.96 10.54
CA PRO A 54 20.92 -16.04 11.31
C PRO A 54 20.69 -16.25 12.80
N TRP A 55 19.65 -15.63 13.36
CA TRP A 55 19.30 -15.78 14.77
C TRP A 55 18.69 -17.15 15.07
N MET A 56 17.79 -17.62 14.20
CA MET A 56 17.19 -18.94 14.34
C MET A 56 18.26 -20.05 14.31
N VAL A 57 19.15 -20.05 13.32
CA VAL A 57 20.16 -21.10 13.17
C VAL A 57 21.38 -20.87 14.08
N GLY A 58 21.69 -19.63 14.42
CA GLY A 58 22.71 -19.26 15.39
C GLY A 58 22.39 -19.83 16.77
N PHE A 59 21.16 -19.64 17.26
CA PHE A 59 20.68 -20.32 18.48
C PHE A 59 20.54 -21.83 18.32
N ALA A 60 20.51 -22.36 17.10
CA ALA A 60 20.55 -23.79 16.83
C ALA A 60 21.99 -24.36 16.79
N GLY A 61 23.00 -23.56 17.16
CA GLY A 61 24.41 -23.95 17.27
C GLY A 61 25.23 -23.79 16.00
N TRP A 62 24.74 -23.10 14.97
CA TRP A 62 25.48 -22.97 13.70
C TRP A 62 26.74 -22.11 13.80
N TYR A 63 26.75 -21.08 14.67
CA TYR A 63 27.95 -20.24 14.86
C TYR A 63 29.13 -21.01 15.49
N ASP A 64 28.87 -22.07 16.25
CA ASP A 64 29.90 -22.85 16.94
C ASP A 64 30.48 -24.00 16.09
N ASN A 65 29.97 -24.21 14.87
CA ASN A 65 30.27 -25.40 14.07
C ASN A 65 30.62 -25.06 12.62
N GLN A 66 31.81 -25.48 12.16
CA GLN A 66 32.15 -25.45 10.73
C GLN A 66 31.50 -26.62 9.98
N PRO A 67 31.11 -26.48 8.69
CA PRO A 67 31.20 -25.29 7.84
C PRO A 67 30.01 -24.31 7.98
N TYR A 68 29.10 -24.54 8.93
CA TYR A 68 27.85 -23.77 9.07
C TYR A 68 28.09 -22.31 9.45
N ARG A 69 29.12 -22.05 10.26
CA ARG A 69 29.56 -20.69 10.58
C ARG A 69 29.94 -19.90 9.32
N ASP A 70 30.68 -20.52 8.40
CA ASP A 70 31.06 -19.89 7.15
C ASP A 70 29.84 -19.55 6.28
N ILE A 71 28.82 -20.42 6.26
CA ILE A 71 27.56 -20.12 5.56
C ILE A 71 26.92 -18.85 6.13
N LEU A 72 26.88 -18.70 7.46
CA LEU A 72 26.29 -17.53 8.11
C LEU A 72 27.05 -16.24 7.82
N PHE A 73 28.38 -16.29 7.88
CA PHE A 73 29.22 -15.10 7.75
C PHE A 73 29.36 -14.63 6.29
N TYR A 74 29.34 -15.55 5.32
CA TYR A 74 29.53 -15.23 3.91
C TYR A 74 28.24 -15.09 3.11
N THR A 75 27.11 -15.57 3.63
CA THR A 75 25.80 -15.39 3.00
C THR A 75 25.14 -14.14 3.57
N PRO A 76 24.84 -13.12 2.75
CA PRO A 76 24.18 -11.91 3.22
C PRO A 76 22.69 -12.21 3.48
N PHE A 77 22.36 -12.71 4.67
CA PHE A 77 20.98 -13.02 5.06
C PHE A 77 20.19 -11.74 5.34
N GLN A 78 20.82 -10.70 5.88
CA GLN A 78 20.15 -9.43 6.17
C GLN A 78 20.17 -8.51 4.95
N GLN A 79 19.21 -8.66 4.04
CA GLN A 79 19.06 -7.80 2.86
C GLN A 79 18.41 -6.43 3.17
N LEU A 80 18.99 -5.67 4.11
CA LEU A 80 18.40 -4.45 4.68
C LEU A 80 18.08 -3.37 3.64
N LEU A 81 18.98 -3.19 2.67
CA LEU A 81 18.83 -2.18 1.62
C LEU A 81 17.72 -2.54 0.62
N LEU A 82 17.24 -3.78 0.62
CA LEU A 82 16.21 -4.29 -0.28
C LEU A 82 14.80 -4.19 0.33
N ILE A 83 14.68 -4.30 1.66
CA ILE A 83 13.39 -4.28 2.37
C ILE A 83 12.58 -3.02 2.06
N GLY A 84 13.20 -1.84 2.20
CA GLY A 84 12.55 -0.55 1.93
C GLY A 84 11.99 -0.43 0.50
N PRO A 85 12.81 -0.57 -0.55
CA PRO A 85 12.34 -0.57 -1.94
C PRO A 85 11.21 -1.56 -2.21
N VAL A 86 11.30 -2.79 -1.70
CA VAL A 86 10.28 -3.83 -1.88
C VAL A 86 8.95 -3.42 -1.23
N VAL A 87 8.96 -2.84 -0.03
CA VAL A 87 7.76 -2.28 0.63
C VAL A 87 7.11 -1.20 -0.23
N PHE A 88 7.93 -0.32 -0.83
CA PHE A 88 7.43 0.73 -1.69
C PHE A 88 6.83 0.21 -2.99
N PHE A 89 7.48 -0.76 -3.66
CA PHE A 89 6.93 -1.40 -4.85
C PHE A 89 5.68 -2.22 -4.57
N TYR A 90 5.61 -2.85 -3.41
CA TYR A 90 4.38 -3.46 -2.94
C TYR A 90 3.24 -2.44 -2.86
N VAL A 91 3.45 -1.29 -2.20
CA VAL A 91 2.43 -0.23 -2.08
C VAL A 91 2.01 0.30 -3.45
N GLN A 92 2.97 0.53 -4.36
CA GLN A 92 2.69 0.98 -5.72
C GLN A 92 1.85 -0.05 -6.48
N SER A 93 2.26 -1.31 -6.47
CA SER A 93 1.57 -2.39 -7.17
C SER A 93 0.20 -2.72 -6.56
N LEU A 94 0.01 -2.48 -5.26
CA LEU A 94 -1.26 -2.73 -4.58
C LEU A 94 -2.31 -1.67 -4.92
N LEU A 95 -1.90 -0.40 -4.94
CA LEU A 95 -2.82 0.73 -5.12
C LEU A 95 -3.00 1.11 -6.59
N ASN A 96 -2.09 0.69 -7.47
CA ASN A 96 -2.13 1.03 -8.89
C ASN A 96 -2.03 -0.24 -9.76
N PRO A 97 -3.16 -0.72 -10.31
CA PRO A 97 -3.21 -1.88 -11.21
C PRO A 97 -2.37 -1.69 -12.48
N SER A 98 -2.17 -0.44 -12.92
CA SER A 98 -1.38 -0.12 -14.11
C SER A 98 0.13 -0.04 -13.82
N PHE A 99 0.56 -0.27 -12.57
CA PHE A 99 1.98 -0.24 -12.23
C PHE A 99 2.73 -1.39 -12.93
N ARG A 100 3.73 -1.02 -13.73
CA ARG A 100 4.67 -1.94 -14.34
C ARG A 100 6.08 -1.60 -13.88
N PHE A 101 6.84 -2.62 -13.49
CA PHE A 101 8.21 -2.45 -13.03
C PHE A 101 9.10 -2.05 -14.22
N SER A 102 9.76 -0.89 -14.12
CA SER A 102 10.60 -0.33 -15.18
C SER A 102 12.07 -0.30 -14.77
N TRP A 103 12.98 -0.06 -15.72
CA TRP A 103 14.41 0.07 -15.42
C TRP A 103 14.69 1.21 -14.41
N LYS A 104 13.93 2.31 -14.46
CA LYS A 104 14.03 3.41 -13.49
C LYS A 104 13.69 2.93 -12.07
N ASN A 105 12.74 2.01 -11.94
CA ASN A 105 12.42 1.37 -10.66
C ASN A 105 13.55 0.43 -10.23
N ALA A 106 14.21 -0.25 -11.17
CA ALA A 106 15.34 -1.12 -10.87
C ALA A 106 16.53 -0.37 -10.23
N LEU A 107 16.70 0.93 -10.50
CA LEU A 107 17.72 1.75 -9.83
C LEU A 107 17.57 1.80 -8.30
N HIS A 108 16.35 1.68 -7.78
CA HIS A 108 16.11 1.62 -6.33
C HIS A 108 16.67 0.35 -5.69
N LEU A 109 16.93 -0.69 -6.49
CA LEU A 109 17.55 -1.94 -6.06
C LEU A 109 19.08 -1.91 -6.14
N LEU A 110 19.66 -0.86 -6.78
CA LEU A 110 21.10 -0.73 -6.97
C LEU A 110 21.90 -0.80 -5.66
N PRO A 111 21.51 -0.13 -4.55
CA PRO A 111 22.26 -0.23 -3.30
C PRO A 111 22.34 -1.66 -2.76
N ALA A 112 21.25 -2.44 -2.88
CA ALA A 112 21.24 -3.85 -2.48
C ALA A 112 22.11 -4.70 -3.42
N ALA A 113 22.05 -4.45 -4.73
CA ALA A 113 22.91 -5.14 -5.71
C ALA A 113 24.40 -4.88 -5.44
N LEU A 114 24.79 -3.64 -5.11
CA LEU A 114 26.16 -3.29 -4.74
C LEU A 114 26.60 -4.01 -3.46
N TYR A 115 25.72 -4.14 -2.46
CA TYR A 115 26.03 -4.91 -1.26
C TYR A 115 26.23 -6.40 -1.57
N LEU A 116 25.39 -7.00 -2.42
CA LEU A 116 25.57 -8.38 -2.86
C LEU A 116 26.88 -8.60 -3.62
N ILE A 117 27.29 -7.65 -4.47
CA ILE A 117 28.59 -7.68 -5.15
C ILE A 117 29.72 -7.61 -4.12
N TYR A 118 29.62 -6.69 -3.15
CA TYR A 118 30.58 -6.59 -2.05
C TYR A 118 30.71 -7.91 -1.28
N SER A 119 29.59 -8.54 -0.90
CA SER A 119 29.58 -9.87 -0.27
C SER A 119 30.25 -10.92 -1.15
N GLY A 120 29.95 -10.96 -2.45
CA GLY A 120 30.59 -11.89 -3.38
C GLY A 120 32.11 -11.70 -3.48
N VAL A 121 32.58 -10.46 -3.52
CA VAL A 121 34.03 -10.12 -3.51
C VAL A 121 34.68 -10.60 -2.22
N MET A 122 34.02 -10.46 -1.07
CA MET A 122 34.53 -10.96 0.21
C MET A 122 34.74 -12.48 0.17
N VAL A 123 33.73 -13.24 -0.30
CA VAL A 123 33.85 -14.71 -0.42
C VAL A 123 35.02 -15.11 -1.31
N VAL A 124 35.08 -14.52 -2.51
CA VAL A 124 36.12 -14.82 -3.50
C VAL A 124 37.51 -14.55 -2.93
N THR A 125 37.68 -13.39 -2.28
CA THR A 125 38.98 -12.97 -1.78
C THR A 125 39.45 -13.85 -0.64
N ASP A 126 38.60 -14.08 0.36
CA ASP A 126 38.99 -14.85 1.54
C ASP A 126 39.20 -16.33 1.24
N LYS A 127 38.31 -16.94 0.44
CA LYS A 127 38.31 -18.40 0.20
C LYS A 127 39.11 -18.85 -1.01
N TRP A 128 39.26 -18.03 -2.04
CA TRP A 128 39.92 -18.45 -3.29
C TRP A 128 41.20 -17.69 -3.60
N VAL A 129 41.35 -16.43 -3.16
CA VAL A 129 42.55 -15.63 -3.46
C VAL A 129 43.59 -15.73 -2.34
N LEU A 130 43.18 -15.49 -1.10
CA LEU A 130 44.10 -15.38 0.03
C LEU A 130 44.16 -16.62 0.92
N ASP A 131 43.19 -17.53 0.80
CA ASP A 131 43.01 -18.72 1.65
C ASP A 131 43.12 -18.41 3.16
N ARG A 132 42.56 -17.26 3.56
CA ARG A 132 42.52 -16.76 4.94
C ARG A 132 41.36 -15.77 5.12
N TYR A 133 40.90 -15.63 6.36
CA TYR A 133 39.86 -14.67 6.75
C TYR A 133 40.40 -13.24 6.76
N PHE A 134 40.54 -12.60 5.59
CA PHE A 134 40.97 -11.20 5.51
C PHE A 134 39.81 -10.26 5.82
N PHE A 135 38.68 -10.41 5.13
CA PHE A 135 37.48 -9.62 5.40
C PHE A 135 36.80 -10.01 6.71
N LEU A 136 36.89 -11.29 7.09
CA LEU A 136 36.38 -11.80 8.37
C LEU A 136 37.43 -11.83 9.50
N ALA A 137 38.53 -11.07 9.38
CA ALA A 137 39.60 -11.05 10.38
C ALA A 137 39.11 -10.62 11.78
N SER A 138 38.12 -9.72 11.83
CA SER A 138 37.47 -9.25 13.07
C SER A 138 36.58 -10.32 13.72
N GLN A 139 36.30 -11.43 13.01
CA GLN A 139 35.32 -12.45 13.39
C GLN A 139 33.90 -11.91 13.64
N GLN A 140 33.61 -10.71 13.15
CA GLN A 140 32.26 -10.14 13.16
C GLN A 140 31.54 -10.49 11.87
N ASP A 141 30.25 -10.77 12.00
CA ASP A 141 29.38 -11.04 10.87
C ASP A 141 29.12 -9.72 10.10
N PRO A 142 29.48 -9.62 8.81
CA PRO A 142 29.37 -8.39 8.04
C PRO A 142 27.95 -7.82 7.98
N ASP A 143 26.93 -8.68 8.07
CA ASP A 143 25.54 -8.25 8.08
C ASP A 143 25.21 -7.40 9.30
N PHE A 144 25.98 -7.50 10.39
CA PHE A 144 25.75 -6.78 11.64
C PHE A 144 26.63 -5.54 11.81
N GLU A 145 27.44 -5.21 10.81
CA GLU A 145 28.27 -4.02 10.80
C GLU A 145 27.42 -2.74 10.94
N SER A 146 27.90 -1.82 11.78
CA SER A 146 27.13 -0.63 12.18
C SER A 146 26.72 0.23 10.98
N TRP A 147 27.63 0.42 10.03
CA TRP A 147 27.38 1.22 8.83
C TRP A 147 26.24 0.64 7.98
N TYR A 148 26.22 -0.69 7.82
CA TYR A 148 25.23 -1.38 7.00
C TYR A 148 23.87 -1.36 7.68
N GLN A 149 23.85 -1.58 8.99
CA GLN A 149 22.67 -1.49 9.83
C GLN A 149 22.05 -0.08 9.82
N SER A 150 22.88 0.97 9.95
CA SER A 150 22.42 2.37 9.87
C SER A 150 21.89 2.73 8.49
N LEU A 151 22.58 2.33 7.41
CA LEU A 151 22.16 2.61 6.05
C LEU A 151 20.85 1.87 5.70
N GLY A 152 20.73 0.61 6.14
CA GLY A 152 19.51 -0.18 6.04
C GLY A 152 18.32 0.47 6.74
N PHE A 153 18.51 0.93 7.98
CA PHE A 153 17.49 1.65 8.73
C PHE A 153 17.06 2.96 8.05
N LEU A 154 18.02 3.73 7.54
CA LEU A 154 17.76 4.95 6.78
C LEU A 154 16.95 4.64 5.51
N SER A 155 17.35 3.63 4.73
CA SER A 155 16.64 3.18 3.53
C SER A 155 15.18 2.83 3.86
N MET A 156 14.95 1.94 4.83
CA MET A 156 13.59 1.55 5.24
C MET A 156 12.74 2.74 5.69
N SER A 157 13.34 3.69 6.43
CA SER A 157 12.65 4.90 6.88
C SER A 157 12.25 5.81 5.71
N VAL A 158 13.15 6.04 4.76
CA VAL A 158 12.88 6.83 3.54
C VAL A 158 11.75 6.19 2.74
N TYR A 159 11.80 4.88 2.50
CA TYR A 159 10.77 4.20 1.73
C TYR A 159 9.42 4.09 2.45
N LEU A 160 9.39 4.06 3.79
CA LEU A 160 8.15 4.22 4.54
C LEU A 160 7.52 5.60 4.28
N LEU A 161 8.31 6.68 4.34
CA LEU A 161 7.83 8.04 4.06
C LEU A 161 7.34 8.19 2.61
N LEU A 162 8.07 7.62 1.64
CA LEU A 162 7.65 7.58 0.23
C LEU A 162 6.35 6.79 0.06
N SER A 163 6.20 5.65 0.72
CA SER A 163 4.98 4.83 0.70
C SER A 163 3.79 5.58 1.31
N LEU A 164 3.99 6.28 2.43
CA LEU A 164 2.96 7.13 3.06
C LEU A 164 2.60 8.33 2.17
N ARG A 165 3.56 8.94 1.49
CA ARG A 165 3.28 10.01 0.50
C ARG A 165 2.46 9.46 -0.67
N TYR A 166 2.84 8.30 -1.21
CA TYR A 166 2.11 7.65 -2.30
C TYR A 166 0.67 7.30 -1.89
N TYR A 167 0.48 6.71 -0.70
CA TYR A 167 -0.85 6.42 -0.17
C TYR A 167 -1.70 7.68 0.02
N ARG A 168 -1.13 8.76 0.56
CA ARG A 168 -1.85 10.04 0.70
C ARG A 168 -2.27 10.61 -0.65
N LEU A 169 -1.40 10.52 -1.66
CA LEU A 169 -1.71 10.95 -3.02
C LEU A 169 -2.84 10.12 -3.63
N PHE A 170 -2.76 8.79 -3.52
CA PHE A 170 -3.82 7.88 -3.96
C PHE A 170 -5.18 8.24 -3.32
N ARG A 171 -5.21 8.51 -2.01
CA ARG A 171 -6.44 8.91 -1.33
C ARG A 171 -7.04 10.20 -1.88
N LYS A 172 -6.21 11.22 -2.14
CA LYS A 172 -6.66 12.47 -2.75
C LYS A 172 -7.23 12.24 -4.14
N LEU A 173 -6.56 11.39 -4.94
CA LEU A 173 -6.98 11.04 -6.28
C LEU A 173 -8.35 10.35 -6.31
N MET A 174 -8.57 9.36 -5.45
CA MET A 174 -9.84 8.61 -5.45
C MET A 174 -11.06 9.51 -5.20
N VAL A 175 -10.95 10.50 -4.32
CA VAL A 175 -12.03 11.47 -4.06
C VAL A 175 -12.36 12.32 -5.30
N GLN A 176 -11.39 12.54 -6.19
CA GLN A 176 -11.58 13.32 -7.42
C GLN A 176 -12.17 12.49 -8.58
N VAL A 177 -12.12 11.15 -8.51
CA VAL A 177 -12.37 10.28 -9.67
C VAL A 177 -13.51 9.29 -9.45
N VAL A 178 -13.81 8.90 -8.21
CA VAL A 178 -14.86 7.90 -7.93
C VAL A 178 -15.87 8.39 -6.90
N SER A 179 -17.14 8.03 -7.10
CA SER A 179 -18.25 8.35 -6.18
C SER A 179 -18.21 7.56 -4.87
N TYR A 180 -17.37 6.52 -4.81
CA TYR A 180 -17.25 5.58 -3.70
C TYR A 180 -15.86 5.59 -3.05
N ALA A 181 -15.18 6.74 -3.04
CA ALA A 181 -13.79 6.86 -2.57
C ALA A 181 -13.54 6.31 -1.15
N ASP A 182 -14.52 6.36 -0.27
CA ASP A 182 -14.44 5.77 1.08
C ASP A 182 -14.40 4.25 1.09
N SER A 183 -15.12 3.62 0.17
CA SER A 183 -15.11 2.16 0.01
C SER A 183 -13.80 1.67 -0.62
N VAL A 184 -13.08 2.57 -1.30
CA VAL A 184 -11.70 2.33 -1.79
C VAL A 184 -10.66 2.52 -0.67
N ARG A 185 -11.06 2.96 0.54
CA ARG A 185 -10.15 2.98 1.69
C ARG A 185 -9.89 1.54 2.11
N PHE A 186 -8.72 1.02 1.78
CA PHE A 186 -8.30 -0.31 2.22
C PHE A 186 -7.72 -0.24 3.63
N PRO A 187 -8.41 -0.71 4.69
CA PRO A 187 -7.85 -0.69 6.04
C PRO A 187 -6.54 -1.49 6.12
N TRP A 188 -6.38 -2.43 5.18
CA TRP A 188 -5.19 -3.24 5.02
C TRP A 188 -3.91 -2.42 4.81
N ILE A 189 -3.88 -1.43 3.89
CA ILE A 189 -2.65 -0.66 3.64
C ILE A 189 -2.24 0.15 4.87
N GLU A 190 -3.20 0.68 5.62
CA GLU A 190 -2.95 1.41 6.86
C GLU A 190 -2.35 0.49 7.94
N ARG A 191 -2.90 -0.73 8.08
CA ARG A 191 -2.37 -1.75 9.00
C ARG A 191 -0.98 -2.22 8.59
N PHE A 192 -0.75 -2.44 7.29
CA PHE A 192 0.55 -2.83 6.76
C PHE A 192 1.62 -1.76 7.01
N LEU A 193 1.35 -0.50 6.66
CA LEU A 193 2.29 0.60 6.90
C LEU A 193 2.49 0.87 8.40
N GLY A 194 1.44 0.72 9.21
CA GLY A 194 1.53 0.79 10.68
C GLY A 194 2.36 -0.35 11.27
N ALA A 195 2.22 -1.58 10.77
CA ALA A 195 3.04 -2.72 11.17
C ALA A 195 4.51 -2.54 10.76
N PHE A 196 4.77 -2.01 9.56
CA PHE A 196 6.12 -1.70 9.12
C PHE A 196 6.76 -0.58 9.97
N LEU A 197 6.00 0.46 10.33
CA LEU A 197 6.45 1.46 11.30
C LEU A 197 6.75 0.81 12.66
N LEU A 198 5.88 -0.09 13.14
CA LEU A 198 6.09 -0.80 14.39
C LEU A 198 7.36 -1.66 14.35
N MET A 199 7.72 -2.27 13.22
CA MET A 199 9.01 -2.96 13.06
C MET A 199 10.20 -2.02 13.25
N LEU A 200 10.15 -0.83 12.66
CA LEU A 200 11.21 0.18 12.81
C LEU A 200 11.30 0.73 14.24
N LEU A 201 10.16 0.96 14.89
CA LEU A 201 10.12 1.37 16.29
C LEU A 201 10.62 0.27 17.23
N ALA A 202 10.20 -0.98 17.00
CA ALA A 202 10.69 -2.13 17.77
C ALA A 202 12.20 -2.27 17.64
N ARG A 203 12.76 -1.98 16.47
CA ARG A 203 14.22 -1.93 16.27
C ARG A 203 14.85 -0.86 17.17
N VAL A 204 14.40 0.38 17.11
CA VAL A 204 14.99 1.45 17.94
C VAL A 204 14.83 1.15 19.44
N LEU A 205 13.64 0.68 19.87
CA LEU A 205 13.32 0.47 21.28
C LEU A 205 13.99 -0.77 21.86
N LEU A 206 13.84 -1.93 21.22
CA LEU A 206 14.30 -3.21 21.78
C LEU A 206 15.79 -3.45 21.50
N PHE A 207 16.25 -3.14 20.29
CA PHE A 207 17.68 -3.25 19.96
C PHE A 207 18.49 -2.12 20.62
N GLY A 208 17.92 -0.92 20.73
CA GLY A 208 18.55 0.16 21.49
C GLY A 208 18.62 -0.16 22.99
N ALA A 209 17.57 -0.75 23.57
CA ALA A 209 17.57 -1.15 24.98
C ALA A 209 18.55 -2.30 25.26
N SER A 210 18.70 -3.28 24.37
CA SER A 210 19.67 -4.37 24.55
C SER A 210 21.10 -3.83 24.63
N PHE A 211 21.43 -2.79 23.85
CA PHE A 211 22.73 -2.12 23.94
C PHE A 211 22.97 -1.41 25.28
N VAL A 212 21.93 -0.92 25.95
CA VAL A 212 22.04 -0.14 27.21
C VAL A 212 21.99 -1.02 28.46
N ILE A 213 21.18 -2.08 28.47
CA ILE A 213 20.91 -2.87 29.68
C ILE A 213 21.98 -3.93 29.92
N THR A 214 22.43 -4.63 28.87
CA THR A 214 23.54 -5.61 28.89
C THR A 214 23.72 -6.17 27.48
N ASP A 215 24.94 -6.07 26.93
CA ASP A 215 25.31 -6.56 25.59
C ASP A 215 25.44 -8.10 25.55
N ASP A 216 24.34 -8.78 25.89
CA ASP A 216 24.19 -10.23 25.78
C ASP A 216 23.48 -10.56 24.47
N TYR A 217 24.06 -11.49 23.71
CA TYR A 217 23.47 -12.08 22.51
C TYR A 217 22.03 -12.55 22.77
N SER A 218 21.76 -13.11 23.95
CA SER A 218 20.41 -13.59 24.32
C SER A 218 19.38 -12.47 24.46
N ASN A 219 19.79 -11.26 24.84
CA ASN A 219 18.88 -10.13 25.00
C ASN A 219 18.38 -9.60 23.65
N SER A 220 19.25 -9.60 22.64
CA SER A 220 18.91 -9.18 21.28
C SER A 220 17.85 -10.07 20.63
N TRP A 221 17.71 -11.32 21.07
CA TRP A 221 16.70 -12.25 20.56
C TRP A 221 15.26 -11.73 20.67
N TRP A 222 14.94 -10.98 21.73
CA TRP A 222 13.59 -10.44 21.93
C TRP A 222 13.15 -9.53 20.78
N TYR A 223 14.07 -8.75 20.23
CA TYR A 223 13.78 -7.94 19.04
C TYR A 223 13.41 -8.83 17.84
N PHE A 224 14.14 -9.92 17.59
CA PHE A 224 13.86 -10.83 16.48
C PHE A 224 12.54 -11.59 16.67
N LEU A 225 12.19 -11.95 17.90
CA LEU A 225 10.87 -12.52 18.19
C LEU A 225 9.75 -11.50 17.91
N THR A 226 9.90 -10.25 18.36
CA THR A 226 8.93 -9.19 18.09
C THR A 226 8.81 -8.90 16.59
N PHE A 227 9.93 -8.83 15.87
CA PHE A 227 9.95 -8.72 14.42
C PHE A 227 9.21 -9.88 13.76
N ALA A 228 9.44 -11.11 14.24
CA ALA A 228 8.79 -12.32 13.74
C ALA A 228 7.27 -12.29 13.92
N LEU A 229 6.79 -11.87 15.08
CA LEU A 229 5.37 -11.69 15.36
C LEU A 229 4.72 -10.65 14.44
N ILE A 230 5.39 -9.52 14.20
CA ILE A 230 4.84 -8.45 13.35
C ILE A 230 4.80 -8.88 11.88
N TYR A 231 5.85 -9.51 11.34
CA TYR A 231 5.79 -9.97 9.95
C TYR A 231 4.81 -11.14 9.79
N TYR A 232 4.66 -11.99 10.81
CA TYR A 232 3.67 -13.07 10.77
C TYR A 232 2.24 -12.52 10.74
N PHE A 233 1.95 -11.48 11.53
CA PHE A 233 0.72 -10.72 11.40
C PHE A 233 0.51 -10.24 9.96
N ILE A 234 1.53 -9.62 9.34
CA ILE A 234 1.48 -9.18 7.94
C ILE A 234 1.21 -10.35 6.98
N ALA A 235 1.84 -11.50 7.19
CA ALA A 235 1.70 -12.67 6.33
C ALA A 235 0.25 -13.20 6.31
N ILE A 236 -0.35 -13.42 7.48
CA ILE A 236 -1.74 -13.91 7.61
C ILE A 236 -2.71 -12.90 7.00
N THR A 237 -2.62 -11.66 7.45
CA THR A 237 -3.59 -10.63 7.08
C THR A 237 -3.44 -10.21 5.62
N GLY A 238 -2.21 -10.14 5.11
CA GLY A 238 -1.94 -9.85 3.70
C GLY A 238 -2.41 -10.95 2.76
N TYR A 239 -2.31 -12.23 3.16
CA TYR A 239 -2.90 -13.32 2.39
C TYR A 239 -4.43 -13.25 2.37
N GLY A 240 -5.07 -12.94 3.50
CA GLY A 240 -6.54 -12.87 3.60
C GLY A 240 -7.19 -11.63 2.98
N ASN A 241 -6.45 -10.55 2.73
CA ASN A 241 -7.00 -9.30 2.19
C ASN A 241 -6.62 -9.12 0.72
N THR A 242 -7.47 -9.56 -0.20
CA THR A 242 -7.33 -9.26 -1.63
C THR A 242 -7.85 -7.85 -1.91
N VAL A 243 -6.94 -6.90 -2.07
CA VAL A 243 -7.27 -5.55 -2.54
C VAL A 243 -7.40 -5.58 -4.06
N GLU A 244 -8.57 -5.19 -4.58
CA GLU A 244 -8.80 -4.98 -6.01
C GLU A 244 -9.16 -3.50 -6.24
N VAL A 245 -8.19 -2.76 -6.78
CA VAL A 245 -8.42 -1.40 -7.28
C VAL A 245 -8.81 -1.54 -8.75
N LYS A 246 -9.93 -0.94 -9.16
CA LYS A 246 -10.38 -0.94 -10.56
C LYS A 246 -9.84 0.24 -11.38
N VAL A 247 -9.35 1.28 -10.72
CA VAL A 247 -8.90 2.53 -11.36
C VAL A 247 -7.39 2.60 -11.36
N GLY A 248 -6.78 2.46 -12.53
CA GLY A 248 -5.36 2.68 -12.76
C GLY A 248 -5.00 4.17 -12.86
N PHE A 249 -3.78 4.53 -12.47
CA PHE A 249 -3.25 5.89 -12.64
C PHE A 249 -1.74 5.85 -12.86
N ARG A 250 -1.13 6.97 -13.23
CA ARG A 250 0.31 7.17 -13.20
C ARG A 250 0.58 8.42 -12.40
N SER A 251 1.44 8.29 -11.42
CA SER A 251 1.91 9.44 -10.65
C SER A 251 3.38 9.64 -10.95
N LEU A 252 3.75 10.88 -11.27
CA LEU A 252 5.09 11.38 -11.03
C LEU A 252 5.12 11.90 -9.59
N LEU A 253 5.50 11.03 -8.67
CA LEU A 253 5.55 11.34 -7.22
C LEU A 253 6.34 12.61 -6.89
N LEU A 254 7.34 12.93 -7.72
CA LEU A 254 8.19 14.10 -7.57
C LEU A 254 7.47 15.40 -7.97
N GLU A 255 6.55 15.36 -8.92
CA GLU A 255 5.94 16.55 -9.52
C GLU A 255 4.58 16.92 -8.90
N ASN A 256 4.04 16.11 -7.99
CA ASN A 256 2.64 16.19 -7.52
C ASN A 256 1.61 16.21 -8.67
N ARG A 257 2.02 15.84 -9.89
CA ARG A 257 1.16 15.70 -11.06
C ARG A 257 0.69 14.25 -11.12
N VAL A 258 -0.62 14.08 -11.25
CA VAL A 258 -1.23 12.76 -11.44
C VAL A 258 -1.77 12.71 -12.86
N GLN A 259 -1.44 11.68 -13.60
CA GLN A 259 -2.04 11.38 -14.89
C GLN A 259 -2.96 10.18 -14.68
N LEU A 260 -4.25 10.32 -14.96
CA LEU A 260 -5.17 9.19 -14.88
C LEU A 260 -5.05 8.37 -16.16
N TYR A 261 -4.88 7.05 -16.00
CA TYR A 261 -4.94 6.13 -17.13
C TYR A 261 -6.33 5.56 -17.12
N LEU A 262 -7.18 6.13 -17.97
CA LEU A 262 -8.50 5.58 -18.24
C LEU A 262 -8.28 4.32 -19.08
N PRO A 263 -8.88 3.16 -18.75
CA PRO A 263 -8.91 2.03 -19.66
C PRO A 263 -9.65 2.46 -20.93
N ALA A 264 -8.90 2.84 -21.96
CA ALA A 264 -9.40 2.87 -23.32
C ALA A 264 -9.55 1.41 -23.73
N ALA A 265 -10.80 0.98 -23.91
CA ALA A 265 -11.09 -0.30 -24.50
C ALA A 265 -10.82 -0.23 -26.01
N THR A 266 -9.55 -0.08 -26.41
CA THR A 266 -9.00 -0.46 -27.72
C THR A 266 -7.52 -0.11 -27.78
N LEU A 267 -6.75 -1.06 -28.28
CA LEU A 267 -5.33 -0.96 -28.61
C LEU A 267 -5.09 0.19 -29.61
N ASP A 268 -3.88 0.76 -29.53
CA ASP A 268 -3.14 1.48 -30.58
C ASP A 268 -3.08 3.01 -30.61
N THR A 269 -3.80 3.77 -29.78
CA THR A 269 -3.48 5.20 -29.54
C THR A 269 -3.76 5.59 -28.09
N VAL A 270 -2.77 5.42 -27.22
CA VAL A 270 -2.85 5.86 -25.81
C VAL A 270 -2.53 7.36 -25.74
N GLU A 271 -3.45 8.20 -26.20
CA GLU A 271 -3.52 9.56 -25.66
C GLU A 271 -4.16 9.45 -24.27
N ALA A 272 -3.30 9.25 -23.27
CA ALA A 272 -3.71 9.26 -21.87
C ALA A 272 -4.26 10.64 -21.56
N GLU A 273 -5.54 10.69 -21.19
CA GLU A 273 -6.15 11.96 -20.81
C GLU A 273 -5.51 12.48 -19.52
N VAL A 274 -4.75 13.57 -19.63
CA VAL A 274 -4.03 14.15 -18.49
C VAL A 274 -5.01 14.94 -17.63
N LEU A 275 -5.42 14.31 -16.54
CA LEU A 275 -6.15 14.99 -15.48
C LEU A 275 -5.16 15.75 -14.59
N GLU A 276 -4.88 17.00 -14.94
CA GLU A 276 -4.22 17.92 -14.01
C GLU A 276 -5.16 18.18 -12.83
N ILE A 277 -4.96 17.40 -11.76
CA ILE A 277 -5.56 17.69 -10.47
C ILE A 277 -4.74 18.83 -9.87
N GLU A 278 -5.04 20.05 -10.29
CA GLU A 278 -4.61 21.22 -9.55
C GLU A 278 -5.25 21.17 -8.17
N THR A 279 -4.42 21.05 -7.13
CA THR A 279 -4.86 21.21 -5.74
C THR A 279 -5.12 22.68 -5.39
N ALA A 280 -4.92 23.60 -6.34
CA ALA A 280 -5.10 25.03 -6.18
C ALA A 280 -6.50 25.45 -6.62
N ALA A 281 -7.02 26.50 -5.99
CA ALA A 281 -8.27 27.14 -6.40
C ALA A 281 -8.15 27.55 -7.88
N PRO A 282 -9.12 27.18 -8.74
CA PRO A 282 -9.10 27.59 -10.13
C PRO A 282 -9.18 29.12 -10.18
N ASP A 283 -8.51 29.73 -11.16
CA ASP A 283 -8.80 31.11 -11.55
C ASP A 283 -10.32 31.28 -11.63
N ALA A 284 -10.85 32.16 -10.78
CA ALA A 284 -12.23 32.19 -10.33
C ALA A 284 -13.25 32.68 -11.37
N ARG A 285 -12.95 32.59 -12.67
CA ARG A 285 -13.88 32.96 -13.72
C ARG A 285 -14.43 31.68 -14.38
N PRO A 286 -15.71 31.36 -14.15
CA PRO A 286 -16.40 30.38 -14.99
C PRO A 286 -16.24 30.82 -16.43
N ASP A 287 -15.67 29.95 -17.26
CA ASP A 287 -15.70 30.16 -18.71
C ASP A 287 -17.18 30.19 -19.13
N PRO A 288 -17.68 31.24 -19.81
CA PRO A 288 -19.05 31.30 -20.31
C PRO A 288 -19.47 30.07 -21.13
N GLN A 289 -18.49 29.32 -21.65
CA GLN A 289 -18.70 28.08 -22.39
C GLN A 289 -19.14 26.89 -21.49
N TRP A 290 -19.10 27.02 -20.16
CA TRP A 290 -19.47 25.93 -19.23
C TRP A 290 -20.97 25.76 -19.01
N ASP A 291 -21.78 26.79 -19.26
CA ASP A 291 -23.23 26.74 -18.98
C ASP A 291 -23.91 25.59 -19.73
N GLY A 292 -23.54 25.37 -21.00
CA GLY A 292 -24.06 24.25 -21.80
C GLY A 292 -23.68 22.88 -21.23
N TRP A 293 -22.44 22.73 -20.78
CA TRP A 293 -21.98 21.47 -20.18
C TRP A 293 -22.61 21.21 -18.81
N GLN A 294 -22.80 22.24 -17.99
CA GLN A 294 -23.50 22.09 -16.71
C GLN A 294 -24.94 21.59 -16.88
N VAL A 295 -25.64 22.06 -17.92
CA VAL A 295 -26.99 21.59 -18.24
C VAL A 295 -26.98 20.11 -18.62
N GLN A 296 -26.03 19.68 -19.46
CA GLN A 296 -25.89 18.26 -19.83
C GLN A 296 -25.54 17.37 -18.63
N ILE A 297 -24.62 17.83 -17.79
CA ILE A 297 -24.24 17.13 -16.55
C ILE A 297 -25.45 16.99 -15.62
N ARG A 298 -26.21 18.06 -15.37
CA ARG A 298 -27.45 17.99 -14.58
C ARG A 298 -28.46 17.03 -15.20
N ALA A 299 -28.64 17.06 -16.51
CA ALA A 299 -29.57 16.17 -17.21
C ALA A 299 -29.19 14.69 -17.01
N ALA A 300 -27.91 14.33 -17.13
CA ALA A 300 -27.45 12.96 -16.86
C ALA A 300 -27.67 12.54 -15.39
N MET A 301 -27.53 13.47 -14.44
CA MET A 301 -27.78 13.18 -13.03
C MET A 301 -29.27 13.11 -12.69
N GLU A 302 -30.11 14.00 -13.22
CA GLU A 302 -31.51 14.15 -12.81
C GLU A 302 -32.46 13.27 -13.65
N LYS A 303 -32.27 13.25 -14.98
CA LYS A 303 -33.14 12.49 -15.89
C LYS A 303 -32.70 11.04 -16.00
N GLU A 304 -31.41 10.82 -16.25
CA GLU A 304 -30.86 9.46 -16.41
C GLU A 304 -30.48 8.80 -15.08
N LYS A 305 -30.50 9.57 -13.97
CA LYS A 305 -30.22 9.09 -12.62
C LYS A 305 -28.88 8.36 -12.50
N MET A 306 -27.84 8.79 -13.23
CA MET A 306 -26.54 8.11 -13.20
C MET A 306 -25.94 7.95 -11.79
N TYR A 307 -26.34 8.78 -10.82
CA TYR A 307 -25.92 8.64 -9.42
C TYR A 307 -26.33 7.30 -8.77
N THR A 308 -27.31 6.56 -9.32
CA THR A 308 -27.71 5.26 -8.79
C THR A 308 -26.71 4.15 -9.08
N ASP A 309 -25.79 4.35 -10.03
CA ASP A 309 -24.67 3.43 -10.25
C ASP A 309 -23.72 3.49 -9.04
N PRO A 310 -23.56 2.39 -8.26
CA PRO A 310 -22.72 2.36 -7.07
C PRO A 310 -21.22 2.50 -7.36
N GLU A 311 -20.80 2.24 -8.60
CA GLU A 311 -19.41 2.34 -9.05
C GLU A 311 -19.20 3.52 -10.01
N LEU A 312 -20.11 4.50 -10.03
CA LEU A 312 -19.99 5.66 -10.91
C LEU A 312 -18.64 6.35 -10.70
N SER A 313 -17.91 6.50 -11.81
CA SER A 313 -16.62 7.17 -11.90
C SER A 313 -16.68 8.38 -12.82
N LEU A 314 -15.75 9.31 -12.64
CA LEU A 314 -15.59 10.49 -13.48
C LEU A 314 -15.43 10.08 -14.95
N THR A 315 -14.66 9.02 -15.20
CA THR A 315 -14.45 8.43 -16.53
C THR A 315 -15.73 7.94 -17.18
N ALA A 316 -16.58 7.24 -16.41
CA ALA A 316 -17.84 6.72 -16.91
C ALA A 316 -18.78 7.87 -17.30
N LEU A 317 -18.86 8.91 -16.46
CA LEU A 317 -19.65 10.10 -16.75
C LEU A 317 -19.09 10.90 -17.94
N ALA A 318 -17.77 11.08 -18.01
CA ALA A 318 -17.09 11.78 -19.09
C ALA A 318 -17.35 11.11 -20.45
N ARG A 319 -17.21 9.78 -20.50
CA ARG A 319 -17.51 8.97 -21.68
C ARG A 319 -18.97 9.09 -22.10
N LYS A 320 -19.90 9.05 -21.14
CA LYS A 320 -21.34 9.16 -21.41
C LYS A 320 -21.71 10.52 -22.01
N LEU A 321 -21.08 11.58 -21.52
CA LEU A 321 -21.32 12.96 -21.96
C LEU A 321 -20.47 13.38 -23.16
N ALA A 322 -19.55 12.52 -23.62
CA ALA A 322 -18.53 12.86 -24.62
C ALA A 322 -17.71 14.12 -24.25
N ILE A 323 -17.43 14.29 -22.95
CA ILE A 323 -16.57 15.35 -22.41
C ILE A 323 -15.24 14.71 -22.04
N PRO A 324 -14.09 15.35 -22.31
CA PRO A 324 -12.83 14.93 -21.72
C PRO A 324 -12.92 14.90 -20.18
N ALA A 325 -12.55 13.80 -19.52
CA ALA A 325 -12.52 13.65 -18.07
C ALA A 325 -11.80 14.80 -17.32
N GLY A 326 -10.71 15.34 -17.88
CA GLY A 326 -10.03 16.51 -17.33
C GLY A 326 -10.89 17.77 -17.35
N GLN A 327 -11.59 18.00 -18.46
CA GLN A 327 -12.53 19.11 -18.59
C GLN A 327 -13.75 18.90 -17.67
N LEU A 328 -14.30 17.69 -17.59
CA LEU A 328 -15.41 17.38 -16.70
C LEU A 328 -15.04 17.60 -15.23
N SER A 329 -13.84 17.19 -14.80
CA SER A 329 -13.36 17.46 -13.44
C SER A 329 -13.23 18.95 -13.15
N ARG A 330 -12.71 19.75 -14.10
CA ARG A 330 -12.64 21.20 -13.98
C ARG A 330 -14.04 21.83 -13.87
N ILE A 331 -15.00 21.40 -14.70
CA ILE A 331 -16.39 21.88 -14.63
C ILE A 331 -17.02 21.52 -13.29
N ILE A 332 -16.77 20.32 -12.75
CA ILE A 332 -17.30 19.89 -11.45
C ILE A 332 -16.68 20.72 -10.30
N ASN A 333 -15.34 20.80 -10.26
CA ASN A 333 -14.63 21.53 -9.21
C ASN A 333 -14.94 23.03 -9.23
N SER A 334 -14.89 23.67 -10.39
CA SER A 334 -15.02 25.13 -10.52
C SER A 334 -16.47 25.56 -10.74
N GLY A 335 -17.23 24.83 -11.55
CA GLY A 335 -18.61 25.18 -11.91
C GLY A 335 -19.64 24.76 -10.88
N PHE A 336 -19.46 23.61 -10.23
CA PHE A 336 -20.34 23.16 -9.13
C PHE A 336 -19.72 23.37 -7.74
N GLY A 337 -18.46 23.84 -7.65
CA GLY A 337 -17.81 24.18 -6.39
C GLY A 337 -17.50 22.98 -5.50
N THR A 338 -17.38 21.77 -6.07
CA THR A 338 -17.25 20.53 -5.31
C THR A 338 -16.44 19.48 -6.08
N ASN A 339 -15.87 18.48 -5.41
CA ASN A 339 -15.20 17.37 -6.10
C ASN A 339 -16.21 16.34 -6.63
N PHE A 340 -15.76 15.45 -7.52
CA PHE A 340 -16.62 14.42 -8.12
C PHE A 340 -17.32 13.53 -7.09
N ASN A 341 -16.64 13.10 -6.03
CA ASN A 341 -17.24 12.25 -5.00
C ASN A 341 -18.42 12.94 -4.32
N ASP A 342 -18.20 14.18 -3.88
CA ASP A 342 -19.21 14.99 -3.21
C ASP A 342 -20.34 15.41 -4.17
N PHE A 343 -20.02 15.70 -5.43
CA PHE A 343 -21.00 15.99 -6.48
C PHE A 343 -22.03 14.87 -6.61
N VAL A 344 -21.56 13.64 -6.85
CA VAL A 344 -22.44 12.47 -7.00
C VAL A 344 -23.19 12.18 -5.70
N ASN A 345 -22.49 12.20 -4.56
CA ASN A 345 -23.11 11.90 -3.28
C ASN A 345 -24.17 12.94 -2.87
N GLY A 346 -24.05 14.19 -3.32
CA GLY A 346 -25.11 15.20 -3.16
C GLY A 346 -26.43 14.75 -3.79
N TYR A 347 -26.39 14.25 -5.02
CA TYR A 347 -27.57 13.69 -5.69
C TYR A 347 -28.11 12.45 -4.98
N ARG A 348 -27.23 11.55 -4.54
CA ARG A 348 -27.65 10.36 -3.78
C ARG A 348 -28.35 10.72 -2.47
N VAL A 349 -27.83 11.69 -1.71
CA VAL A 349 -28.49 12.17 -0.47
C VAL A 349 -29.85 12.80 -0.80
N ALA A 350 -29.96 13.61 -1.86
CA ALA A 350 -31.23 14.18 -2.28
C ALA A 350 -32.26 13.10 -2.61
N ALA A 351 -31.86 12.03 -3.32
CA ALA A 351 -32.71 10.88 -3.61
C ALA A 351 -33.14 10.13 -2.34
N VAL A 352 -32.22 9.90 -1.39
CA VAL A 352 -32.56 9.30 -0.09
C VAL A 352 -33.59 10.15 0.66
N LYS A 353 -33.42 11.48 0.70
CA LYS A 353 -34.38 12.39 1.34
C LYS A 353 -35.76 12.31 0.68
N ALA A 354 -35.82 12.24 -0.65
CA ALA A 354 -37.08 12.10 -1.38
C ALA A 354 -37.79 10.77 -1.05
N MET A 355 -37.05 9.66 -0.97
CA MET A 355 -37.59 8.36 -0.56
C MET A 355 -38.06 8.35 0.90
N ILE A 356 -37.34 9.02 1.80
CA ILE A 356 -37.78 9.19 3.18
C ILE A 356 -39.11 9.95 3.22
N ALA A 357 -39.22 11.06 2.47
CA ALA A 357 -40.42 11.88 2.41
C ALA A 357 -41.63 11.14 1.81
N SER A 358 -41.42 10.21 0.87
CA SER A 358 -42.47 9.33 0.33
C SER A 358 -42.83 8.16 1.26
N GLY A 359 -42.23 8.07 2.45
CA GLY A 359 -42.54 7.04 3.45
C GLY A 359 -41.85 5.69 3.25
N GLU A 360 -40.87 5.58 2.34
CA GLU A 360 -40.19 4.29 2.06
C GLU A 360 -39.40 3.76 3.27
N HIS A 361 -38.97 4.64 4.16
CA HIS A 361 -38.29 4.28 5.42
C HIS A 361 -39.18 3.48 6.40
N LYS A 362 -40.49 3.41 6.16
CA LYS A 362 -41.43 2.56 6.89
C LYS A 362 -41.48 1.12 6.33
N LYS A 363 -41.06 0.93 5.08
CA LYS A 363 -41.11 -0.36 4.37
C LYS A 363 -39.77 -1.08 4.34
N GLN A 364 -38.67 -0.32 4.33
CA GLN A 364 -37.32 -0.87 4.28
C GLN A 364 -36.33 -0.09 5.15
N THR A 365 -35.19 -0.73 5.43
CA THR A 365 -34.15 -0.10 6.24
C THR A 365 -33.54 1.10 5.53
N LEU A 366 -33.07 2.07 6.31
CA LEU A 366 -32.40 3.26 5.77
C LEU A 366 -31.13 2.93 4.97
N LEU A 367 -30.46 1.82 5.32
CA LEU A 367 -29.32 1.33 4.55
C LEU A 367 -29.75 0.73 3.21
N GLY A 368 -30.90 0.05 3.15
CA GLY A 368 -31.52 -0.41 1.91
C GLY A 368 -31.82 0.76 0.97
N ILE A 369 -32.47 1.80 1.48
CA ILE A 369 -32.75 3.04 0.73
C ILE A 369 -31.46 3.67 0.21
N ALA A 370 -30.41 3.72 1.04
CA ALA A 370 -29.12 4.25 0.61
C ALA A 370 -28.52 3.43 -0.54
N PHE A 371 -28.61 2.11 -0.48
CA PHE A 371 -28.14 1.23 -1.55
C PHE A 371 -28.96 1.38 -2.83
N ASP A 372 -30.28 1.52 -2.74
CA ASP A 372 -31.16 1.82 -3.90
C ASP A 372 -30.79 3.17 -4.56
N CYS A 373 -30.28 4.12 -3.77
CA CYS A 373 -29.81 5.42 -4.25
C CYS A 373 -28.34 5.40 -4.73
N GLY A 374 -27.71 4.22 -4.81
CA GLY A 374 -26.35 4.06 -5.35
C GLY A 374 -25.22 4.19 -4.32
N PHE A 375 -25.48 4.25 -3.01
CA PHE A 375 -24.38 4.09 -2.05
C PHE A 375 -23.88 2.64 -2.05
N ASN A 376 -22.57 2.41 -1.95
CA ASN A 376 -22.01 1.06 -1.87
C ASN A 376 -21.44 0.69 -0.50
N SER A 377 -21.49 1.61 0.47
CA SER A 377 -21.16 1.32 1.86
C SER A 377 -21.88 2.24 2.84
N LYS A 378 -22.19 1.68 4.03
CA LYS A 378 -22.76 2.41 5.17
C LYS A 378 -21.91 3.60 5.59
N ALA A 379 -20.58 3.46 5.54
CA ALA A 379 -19.65 4.51 5.92
C ALA A 379 -19.78 5.73 4.99
N THR A 380 -19.78 5.50 3.67
CA THR A 380 -19.96 6.56 2.66
C THR A 380 -21.29 7.27 2.85
N PHE A 381 -22.38 6.49 2.98
CA PHE A 381 -23.72 7.02 3.20
C PHE A 381 -23.80 7.93 4.43
N ASN A 382 -23.38 7.43 5.59
CA ASN A 382 -23.44 8.19 6.83
C ASN A 382 -22.65 9.50 6.73
N ARG A 383 -21.45 9.47 6.15
CA ARG A 383 -20.60 10.65 6.00
C ARG A 383 -21.21 11.67 5.04
N ALA A 384 -21.65 11.22 3.87
CA ALA A 384 -22.26 12.08 2.85
C ALA A 384 -23.55 12.72 3.39
N PHE A 385 -24.40 11.94 4.04
CA PHE A 385 -25.65 12.41 4.61
C PHE A 385 -25.41 13.44 5.72
N LEU A 386 -24.48 13.15 6.64
CA LEU A 386 -24.09 14.09 7.71
C LEU A 386 -23.54 15.39 7.13
N LYS A 387 -22.66 15.31 6.12
CA LYS A 387 -22.09 16.47 5.45
C LYS A 387 -23.15 17.34 4.77
N ALA A 388 -24.12 16.71 4.11
CA ALA A 388 -25.15 17.42 3.36
C ALA A 388 -26.30 17.97 4.22
N THR A 389 -26.58 17.35 5.38
CA THR A 389 -27.75 17.68 6.21
C THR A 389 -27.40 18.25 7.58
N GLY A 390 -26.16 18.12 8.04
CA GLY A 390 -25.73 18.43 9.40
C GLY A 390 -26.18 17.38 10.44
N LEU A 391 -26.96 16.37 10.05
CA LEU A 391 -27.54 15.37 10.94
C LEU A 391 -27.15 13.95 10.55
N SER A 392 -27.06 13.06 11.55
CA SER A 392 -26.97 11.63 11.23
C SER A 392 -28.27 11.16 10.56
N PRO A 393 -28.23 10.15 9.69
CA PRO A 393 -29.44 9.65 9.03
C PRO A 393 -30.57 9.25 10.01
N LYS A 394 -30.20 8.70 11.17
CA LYS A 394 -31.15 8.35 12.24
C LYS A 394 -31.77 9.60 12.88
N ALA A 395 -30.96 10.61 13.18
CA ALA A 395 -31.45 11.86 13.76
C ALA A 395 -32.38 12.62 12.80
N TYR A 396 -32.10 12.56 11.49
CA TYR A 396 -32.93 13.19 10.47
C TYR A 396 -34.36 12.60 10.42
N ILE A 397 -34.50 11.27 10.50
CA ILE A 397 -35.82 10.62 10.56
C ILE A 397 -36.56 10.98 11.85
N GLN A 398 -35.85 11.02 12.99
CA GLN A 398 -36.45 11.38 14.27
C GLN A 398 -37.01 12.81 14.26
N GLN A 399 -36.43 13.72 13.48
CA GLN A 399 -36.94 15.09 13.33
C GLN A 399 -38.17 15.18 12.41
N LEU A 400 -38.39 14.19 11.55
CA LEU A 400 -39.54 14.11 10.64
C LEU A 400 -40.74 13.36 11.24
N SER A 401 -40.51 12.65 12.35
CA SER A 401 -41.52 11.91 13.12
C SER A 401 -42.10 12.83 14.18
#